data_AF-A0A0G1RF69-F1
#
_entry.id   AF-A0A0G1RF69-F1
#
_cell.length_a   1.000
_cell.length_b   1.000
_cell.length_c   1.000
_cell.angle_alpha   90.00
_cell.angle_beta   90.00
_cell.angle_gamma   90.00
#
_symmetry.space_group_name_H-M   'P 1'
#
loop_
_entity.id
_entity.type
_entity.pdbx_description
1 polymer ?
#
loop_
_entity_poly.entity_id
_entity_poly.type
_entity_poly.pdbx_seq_one_letter_code
_entity_poly.pdbx_strand_id
1 'polypeptide(L)'
;FTEDIMPLENLVDKWTAFNWSVIEINGHNIPEIIAAIEKAKTIFENPTVIIAHTIPGKGVDFMQWKSEWHGKPPKADEAKNALHQLRTLGGRIRAEHE
;
A
#
# COMPACT_ATOMS: atom_id res chain seq x y z
N PHE A 1 -15.17 -3.44 0.52
CA PHE A 1 -15.30 -3.10 -0.91
C PHE A 1 -14.90 -4.27 -1.80
N THR A 2 -13.63 -4.70 -1.81
CA THR A 2 -13.21 -5.80 -2.68
C THR A 2 -13.93 -7.11 -2.35
N GLU A 3 -14.00 -7.47 -1.07
CA GLU A 3 -14.72 -8.67 -0.61
C GLU A 3 -16.22 -8.63 -0.89
N ASP A 4 -16.82 -7.45 -1.02
CA ASP A 4 -18.26 -7.30 -1.29
C ASP A 4 -18.58 -7.36 -2.80
N ILE A 5 -17.58 -7.18 -3.66
CA ILE A 5 -17.72 -7.10 -5.11
C ILE A 5 -17.19 -8.38 -5.77
N MET A 6 -15.94 -8.73 -5.48
CA MET A 6 -15.25 -9.91 -5.99
C MET A 6 -14.18 -10.33 -4.98
N PRO A 7 -14.51 -11.25 -4.06
CA PRO A 7 -13.55 -11.79 -3.10
C PRO A 7 -12.28 -12.30 -3.77
N LEU A 8 -11.13 -11.90 -3.26
CA LEU A 8 -9.84 -12.34 -3.80
C LEU A 8 -9.42 -13.72 -3.27
N GLU A 9 -10.05 -14.18 -2.19
CA GLU A 9 -9.70 -15.40 -1.46
C GLU A 9 -8.21 -15.38 -1.02
N ASN A 10 -7.62 -16.53 -0.72
CA ASN A 10 -6.22 -16.61 -0.35
C ASN A 10 -5.31 -16.42 -1.58
N LEU A 11 -4.81 -15.20 -1.77
CA LEU A 11 -3.87 -14.88 -2.85
C LEU A 11 -2.56 -15.67 -2.75
N VAL A 12 -2.08 -15.98 -1.53
CA VAL A 12 -0.84 -16.74 -1.35
C VAL A 12 -0.99 -18.13 -1.96
N ASP A 13 -2.08 -18.83 -1.66
CA ASP A 13 -2.34 -20.18 -2.17
C ASP A 13 -2.50 -20.15 -3.69
N LYS A 14 -3.21 -19.13 -4.22
CA LYS A 14 -3.39 -18.95 -5.67
C LYS A 14 -2.05 -18.82 -6.39
N TRP A 15 -1.18 -17.92 -5.94
CA TRP A 15 0.12 -17.72 -6.58
C TRP A 15 1.05 -18.94 -6.42
N THR A 16 1.05 -19.56 -5.24
CA THR A 16 1.80 -20.81 -5.00
C THR A 16 1.36 -21.92 -5.96
N ALA A 17 0.06 -22.04 -6.24
CA ALA A 17 -0.46 -23.03 -7.18
C ALA A 17 0.03 -22.83 -8.63
N PHE A 18 0.41 -21.60 -9.01
CA PHE A 18 1.06 -21.30 -10.28
C PHE A 18 2.60 -21.41 -10.22
N ASN A 19 3.14 -22.05 -9.18
CA ASN A 19 4.56 -22.25 -8.95
C ASN A 19 5.34 -20.93 -8.73
N TRP A 20 4.72 -19.88 -8.19
CA TRP A 20 5.41 -18.65 -7.81
C TRP A 20 5.94 -18.74 -6.38
N SER A 21 7.08 -18.09 -6.14
CA SER A 21 7.56 -17.80 -4.79
C SER A 21 6.80 -16.60 -4.24
N VAL A 22 6.15 -16.76 -3.10
CA VAL A 22 5.30 -15.73 -2.50
C VAL A 22 5.98 -15.11 -1.27
N ILE A 23 6.04 -13.78 -1.21
CA ILE A 23 6.55 -13.03 -0.06
C ILE A 23 5.48 -12.04 0.38
N GLU A 24 5.03 -12.10 1.63
CA GLU A 24 4.09 -11.14 2.19
C GLU A 24 4.83 -10.09 3.05
N ILE A 25 4.43 -8.82 2.90
CA ILE A 25 5.02 -7.71 3.65
C ILE A 25 3.98 -6.66 4.04
N ASN A 26 4.31 -5.85 5.04
CA ASN A 26 3.68 -4.56 5.24
C ASN A 26 4.15 -3.58 4.16
N GLY A 27 3.25 -3.20 3.26
CA GLY A 27 3.54 -2.27 2.15
C GLY A 27 3.85 -0.83 2.55
N HIS A 28 3.77 -0.50 3.84
CA HIS A 28 4.19 0.79 4.40
C HIS A 28 5.46 0.71 5.24
N ASN A 29 6.15 -0.44 5.24
CA ASN A 29 7.42 -0.64 5.93
C ASN A 29 8.57 -0.72 4.92
N ILE A 30 9.34 0.37 4.80
CA ILE A 30 10.45 0.47 3.85
C ILE A 30 11.50 -0.64 4.06
N PRO A 31 11.98 -0.92 5.29
CA PRO A 31 12.85 -2.06 5.55
C PRO A 31 12.31 -3.40 5.04
N GLU A 32 11.03 -3.70 5.24
CA GLU A 32 10.42 -4.94 4.75
C GLU A 32 10.38 -5.01 3.23
N ILE A 33 10.06 -3.90 2.56
CA ILE A 33 10.07 -3.80 1.09
C ILE A 33 11.46 -4.10 0.55
N ILE A 34 12.50 -3.47 1.12
CA ILE A 34 13.89 -3.70 0.72
C ILE A 34 14.27 -5.18 0.92
N ALA A 35 14.01 -5.73 2.10
CA ALA A 35 14.32 -7.11 2.41
C ALA A 35 13.60 -8.11 1.47
N ALA A 36 12.35 -7.85 1.13
CA ALA A 36 11.58 -8.69 0.21
C ALA A 36 12.13 -8.64 -1.22
N ILE A 37 12.53 -7.45 -1.70
CA ILE A 37 13.15 -7.31 -3.03
C ILE A 37 14.50 -8.01 -3.07
N GLU A 38 15.35 -7.83 -2.05
CA GLU A 38 16.64 -8.51 -1.99
C GLU A 38 16.47 -10.03 -1.91
N LYS A 39 15.51 -10.54 -1.13
CA LYS A 39 15.16 -11.96 -1.11
C LYS A 39 14.65 -12.45 -2.47
N ALA A 40 13.80 -11.69 -3.15
CA ALA A 40 13.28 -12.07 -4.46
C ALA A 40 14.40 -12.25 -5.50
N LYS A 41 15.45 -11.41 -5.44
CA LYS A 41 16.62 -11.51 -6.34
C LYS A 41 17.46 -12.77 -6.13
N THR A 42 17.36 -13.43 -4.97
CA THR A 42 18.09 -14.68 -4.70
C THR A 42 17.32 -15.93 -5.14
N ILE A 43 16.09 -15.79 -5.62
CA ILE A 43 15.24 -16.89 -6.07
C ILE A 43 15.39 -17.01 -7.58
N PHE A 44 15.90 -18.15 -8.04
CA PHE A 44 16.20 -18.39 -9.47
C PHE A 44 15.34 -19.49 -10.08
N GLU A 45 14.77 -20.38 -9.27
CA GLU A 45 13.97 -21.51 -9.75
C GLU A 45 12.59 -21.10 -10.32
N ASN A 46 12.03 -19.98 -9.88
CA ASN A 46 10.68 -19.56 -10.22
C ASN A 46 10.46 -18.04 -10.06
N PRO A 47 9.42 -17.45 -10.71
CA PRO A 47 9.08 -16.05 -10.51
C PRO A 47 8.64 -15.79 -9.06
N THR A 48 8.86 -14.55 -8.59
CA THR A 48 8.48 -14.12 -7.25
C THR A 48 7.38 -13.06 -7.29
N VAL A 49 6.37 -13.21 -6.45
CA VAL A 49 5.34 -12.20 -6.17
C VAL A 49 5.50 -11.69 -4.75
N ILE A 50 5.50 -10.37 -4.60
CA ILE A 50 5.50 -9.71 -3.29
C ILE A 50 4.09 -9.18 -3.06
N ILE A 51 3.35 -9.76 -2.11
CA ILE A 51 2.03 -9.31 -1.71
C ILE A 51 2.22 -8.26 -0.62
N ALA A 52 2.05 -6.99 -1.00
CA ALA A 52 2.20 -5.86 -0.12
C ALA A 52 0.86 -5.44 0.49
N HIS A 53 0.70 -5.64 1.79
CA HIS A 53 -0.47 -5.20 2.54
C HIS A 53 -0.45 -3.69 2.69
N THR A 54 -1.34 -2.98 1.99
CA THR A 54 -1.37 -1.53 1.92
C THR A 54 -2.69 -0.95 2.40
N ILE A 55 -2.73 0.38 2.51
CA ILE A 55 -3.89 1.17 2.88
C ILE A 55 -4.09 2.14 1.72
N PRO A 56 -5.16 2.00 0.92
CA PRO A 56 -5.45 2.97 -0.13
C PRO A 56 -5.69 4.34 0.52
N GLY A 57 -5.03 5.39 0.03
CA GLY A 57 -5.08 6.73 0.61
C GLY A 57 -4.24 6.93 1.87
N LYS A 58 -3.26 6.06 2.17
CA LYS A 58 -2.38 6.15 3.36
C LYS A 58 -1.85 7.57 3.58
N GLY A 59 -1.98 8.06 4.82
CA GLY A 59 -1.45 9.36 5.24
C GLY A 59 -2.41 10.53 5.07
N VAL A 60 -3.60 10.30 4.52
CA VAL A 60 -4.68 11.29 4.43
C VAL A 60 -5.96 10.69 5.01
N ASP A 61 -6.33 11.10 6.23
CA ASP A 61 -7.36 10.44 7.04
C ASP A 61 -8.72 10.32 6.35
N PHE A 62 -9.12 11.35 5.58
CA PHE A 62 -10.40 11.34 4.89
C PHE A 62 -10.40 10.47 3.63
N MET A 63 -9.23 10.05 3.13
CA MET A 63 -9.06 9.17 1.96
C MET A 63 -8.79 7.72 2.34
N GLN A 64 -8.22 7.45 3.52
CA GLN A 64 -7.86 6.10 3.93
C GLN A 64 -9.06 5.16 3.95
N TRP A 65 -8.90 3.98 3.32
CA TRP A 65 -9.93 2.94 3.29
C TRP A 65 -11.27 3.37 2.67
N LYS A 66 -11.24 4.27 1.69
CA LYS A 66 -12.45 4.80 1.07
C LYS A 66 -12.39 4.67 -0.45
N SER A 67 -13.31 3.87 -1.00
CA SER A 67 -13.33 3.55 -2.43
C SER A 67 -13.66 4.74 -3.32
N GLU A 68 -14.38 5.74 -2.81
CA GLU A 68 -14.71 6.95 -3.58
C GLU A 68 -13.45 7.74 -4.00
N TRP A 69 -12.34 7.57 -3.27
CA TRP A 69 -11.06 8.22 -3.56
C TRP A 69 -10.19 7.44 -4.56
N HIS A 70 -10.68 6.33 -5.13
CA HIS A 70 -9.96 5.58 -6.16
C HIS A 70 -9.72 6.40 -7.43
N GLY A 71 -10.71 7.18 -7.86
CA GLY A 71 -10.64 7.98 -9.09
C GLY A 71 -11.16 9.41 -8.97
N LYS A 72 -11.66 9.82 -7.79
CA LYS A 72 -12.15 11.18 -7.56
C LYS A 72 -10.97 12.12 -7.26
N PRO A 73 -10.76 13.19 -8.03
CA PRO A 73 -9.76 14.21 -7.68
C PRO A 73 -10.22 15.03 -6.45
N PRO A 74 -9.31 15.41 -5.54
CA PRO A 74 -9.65 16.28 -4.43
C PRO A 74 -9.94 17.70 -4.90
N LYS A 75 -10.91 18.35 -4.25
CA LYS A 75 -11.16 19.79 -4.36
C LYS A 75 -9.99 20.57 -3.77
N ALA A 76 -9.93 21.87 -4.04
CA ALA A 76 -8.82 22.74 -3.62
C ALA A 76 -8.61 22.77 -2.09
N ASP A 77 -9.68 22.73 -1.31
CA ASP A 77 -9.67 22.67 0.15
C ASP A 77 -9.24 21.28 0.66
N GLU A 78 -9.79 20.21 0.10
CA GLU A 78 -9.41 18.82 0.39
C GLU A 78 -7.91 18.60 0.11
N ALA A 79 -7.39 19.14 -0.99
CA ALA A 79 -5.98 19.06 -1.36
C ALA A 79 -5.07 19.81 -0.37
N LYS A 80 -5.46 21.02 0.06
CA LYS A 80 -4.72 21.76 1.09
C LYS A 80 -4.64 20.99 2.40
N ASN A 81 -5.76 20.39 2.83
CA ASN A 81 -5.80 19.56 4.03
C ASN A 81 -4.91 18.30 3.89
N ALA A 82 -5.02 17.57 2.77
CA ALA A 82 -4.19 16.40 2.50
C ALA A 82 -2.69 16.72 2.54
N LEU A 83 -2.28 17.83 1.91
CA LEU A 83 -0.88 18.29 1.93
C LEU A 83 -0.41 18.62 3.35
N HIS A 84 -1.25 19.27 4.15
CA HIS A 84 -0.92 19.55 5.55
C HIS A 84 -0.73 18.26 6.36
N GLN A 85 -1.63 17.28 6.23
CA GLN A 85 -1.50 15.98 6.91
C GLN A 85 -0.21 15.25 6.51
N LEU A 86 0.12 15.22 5.21
CA LEU A 86 1.33 14.56 4.74
C LEU A 86 2.60 15.24 5.24
N ARG A 87 2.65 16.58 5.19
CA ARG A 87 3.83 17.36 5.61
C ARG A 87 4.08 17.31 7.11
N THR A 88 3.04 17.11 7.90
CA THR A 88 3.13 17.04 9.37
C THR A 88 3.13 15.61 9.89
N LEU A 89 3.04 14.60 9.01
CA LEU A 89 2.79 13.20 9.38
C LEU A 89 1.59 13.06 10.34
N GLY A 90 0.50 13.79 10.07
CA GLY A 90 -0.67 13.88 10.94
C GLY A 90 -0.35 14.58 12.27
N GLY A 91 0.46 15.65 12.23
CA GLY A 91 0.86 16.42 13.41
C GLY A 91 2.01 15.85 14.25
N ARG A 92 2.69 14.78 13.78
CA ARG A 92 3.84 14.18 14.48
C ARG A 92 5.14 14.96 14.28
N ILE A 93 5.24 15.72 13.20
CA ILE A 93 6.36 16.59 12.90
C ILE A 93 5.87 17.99 12.52
N ARG A 94 6.73 18.99 12.67
CA ARG A 94 6.50 20.33 12.11
C ARG A 94 7.01 20.37 10.67
N ALA A 95 6.21 20.94 9.77
CA ALA A 95 6.59 21.07 8.38
C ALA A 95 7.53 22.27 8.18
N GLU A 96 8.42 22.21 7.17
CA GLU A 96 9.35 23.30 6.82
C GLU A 96 8.67 24.61 6.39
N HIS A 97 7.36 24.55 6.12
CA HIS A 97 6.55 25.68 5.64
C HIS A 97 5.45 26.09 6.64
N GLU A 98 5.54 25.64 7.89
CA GLU A 98 4.76 26.18 9.02
C GLU A 98 5.48 27.34 9.71
#